data_AF-A0A357L2V4-F1
#
_entry.id   AF-A0A357L2V4-F1
#
_cell.length_a   1.000
_cell.length_b   1.000
_cell.length_c   1.000
_cell.angle_alpha   90.00
_cell.angle_beta   90.00
_cell.angle_gamma   90.00
#
_symmetry.space_group_name_H-M   'P 1'
#
loop_
_entity.id
_entity.type
_entity.pdbx_description
1 polymer ?
#
loop_
_entity_poly.entity_id
_entity_poly.type
_entity_poly.pdbx_seq_one_letter_code
_entity_poly.pdbx_strand_id
1 'polypeptide(L)' 'MKGWFDFSNLRGDLLAGVTTGVVALPLALAFGEASGAGPVAGLWGAILLGFFAS' A
#
# COMPACT_ATOMS: atom_id res chain seq x y z
N MET A 1 16.79 22.37 -13.77
CA MET A 1 15.47 22.38 -13.11
C MET A 1 15.09 20.94 -12.87
N LYS A 2 15.16 20.45 -11.61
CA LYS A 2 14.79 19.07 -11.29
C LYS A 2 13.27 18.99 -11.38
N GLY A 3 12.76 18.22 -12.36
CA GLY A 3 11.32 17.97 -12.47
C GLY A 3 10.82 17.32 -11.18
N TRP A 4 9.64 17.73 -10.72
CA TRP A 4 9.04 17.24 -9.48
C TRP A 4 8.66 15.75 -9.56
N PHE A 5 8.65 15.19 -10.77
CA PHE A 5 8.44 13.78 -11.06
C PHE A 5 9.60 13.23 -11.87
N ASP A 6 10.20 12.15 -11.37
CA ASP A 6 11.27 11.41 -12.04
C ASP A 6 10.74 10.04 -12.47
N PHE A 7 10.58 9.86 -13.78
CA PHE A 7 10.06 8.61 -14.36
C PHE A 7 11.17 7.61 -14.71
N SER A 8 12.44 7.89 -14.39
CA SER A 8 13.56 6.99 -14.69
C SER A 8 13.42 5.63 -13.98
N ASN A 9 12.72 5.59 -12.84
CA ASN A 9 12.53 4.39 -12.02
C ASN A 9 11.14 3.77 -12.13
N LEU A 10 10.32 4.15 -13.11
CA LEU A 10 8.93 3.70 -13.23
C LEU A 10 8.79 2.15 -13.16
N ARG A 11 9.72 1.42 -13.78
CA ARG A 11 9.73 -0.05 -13.73
C ARG A 11 10.04 -0.57 -12.31
N GLY A 12 10.98 0.07 -11.62
CA GLY A 12 11.34 -0.27 -10.24
C GLY A 12 10.18 0.01 -9.28
N ASP A 13 9.54 1.17 -9.42
CA ASP A 13 8.42 1.59 -8.57
C ASP A 13 7.20 0.67 -8.73
N LEU A 14 6.89 0.26 -9.97
CA LEU A 14 5.82 -0.70 -10.24
C LEU A 14 6.09 -2.08 -9.61
N LEU A 15 7.30 -2.61 -9.78
CA LEU A 15 7.67 -3.91 -9.21
C LEU A 15 7.72 -3.86 -7.68
N ALA A 16 8.22 -2.76 -7.12
CA ALA A 16 8.22 -2.51 -5.68
C ALA A 16 6.78 -2.49 -5.15
N GLY A 17 5.89 -1.70 -5.78
CA GLY A 17 4.48 -1.59 -5.38
C GLY A 17 3.70 -2.90 -5.44
N VAL A 18 3.94 -3.74 -6.46
CA VAL A 18 3.34 -5.08 -6.52
C VAL A 18 3.86 -5.96 -5.38
N THR A 19 5.17 -5.95 -5.15
CA THR A 19 5.80 -6.78 -4.09
C THR A 19 5.30 -6.39 -2.71
N THR A 20 5.25 -5.10 -2.38
CA THR A 20 4.69 -4.61 -1.12
C THR A 20 3.19 -4.87 -1.03
N GLY A 21 2.44 -4.72 -2.12
CA GLY A 21 1.01 -5.04 -2.16
C GLY A 21 0.72 -6.50 -1.79
N VAL A 22 1.49 -7.45 -2.34
CA VAL A 22 1.38 -8.88 -2.03
C VAL A 22 1.63 -9.17 -0.56
N VAL A 23 2.60 -8.50 0.07
CA VAL A 23 2.92 -8.69 1.49
C VAL A 23 1.92 -7.96 2.40
N ALA A 24 1.47 -6.76 2.03
CA ALA A 24 0.60 -5.92 2.85
C ALA A 24 -0.87 -6.39 2.84
N LEU A 25 -1.36 -6.97 1.74
CA LEU A 25 -2.74 -7.45 1.62
C LEU A 25 -3.15 -8.46 2.71
N PRO A 26 -2.43 -9.58 2.94
CA PRO A 26 -2.81 -10.54 3.99
C PRO A 26 -2.70 -9.92 5.38
N LEU A 27 -1.73 -9.05 5.63
CA LEU A 27 -1.57 -8.35 6.91
C LEU A 27 -2.74 -7.39 7.19
N ALA A 28 -3.17 -6.63 6.17
CA ALA A 28 -4.29 -5.71 6.25
C ALA A 28 -5.61 -6.44 6.58
N LEU A 29 -5.87 -7.55 5.89
CA LEU A 29 -7.05 -8.39 6.15
C LEU A 29 -7.02 -8.97 7.58
N ALA A 30 -5.86 -9.49 8.01
CA ALA A 30 -5.69 -10.07 9.34
C ALA A 30 -5.88 -9.03 10.44
N PHE A 31 -5.33 -7.82 10.30
CA PHE A 31 -5.54 -6.74 11.27
C PHE A 31 -6.95 -6.17 11.25
N GLY A 32 -7.59 -6.10 10.08
CA GLY A 32 -9.01 -5.73 9.98
C GLY A 32 -9.90 -6.66 10.80
N GLU A 33 -9.72 -7.97 10.65
CA GLU A 33 -10.42 -8.97 11.48
C GLU A 33 -10.03 -8.90 12.96
N ALA A 34 -8.74 -8.85 13.28
CA ALA A 34 -8.27 -8.83 14.67
C ALA A 34 -8.76 -7.60 15.44
N SER A 35 -9.04 -6.48 14.76
CA SER A 35 -9.60 -5.27 15.37
C SER A 35 -11.10 -5.36 15.67
N GLY A 36 -11.81 -6.36 15.13
CA GLY A 36 -13.27 -6.47 15.20
C GLY A 36 -14.03 -5.54 14.23
N ALA A 37 -13.34 -4.72 13.43
CA ALA A 37 -13.95 -3.86 12.40
C ALA A 37 -14.20 -4.60 11.06
N GLY A 38 -13.63 -5.80 10.91
CA GLY A 38 -13.74 -6.65 9.73
C GLY A 38 -12.63 -6.42 8.70
N PRO A 39 -12.44 -7.35 7.75
CA PRO A 39 -11.29 -7.36 6.85
C PRO A 39 -11.34 -6.18 5.86
N VAL A 40 -12.56 -5.75 5.51
CA VAL A 40 -12.80 -4.59 4.64
C VAL A 40 -12.25 -3.30 5.25
N ALA A 41 -12.38 -3.12 6.57
CA ALA A 41 -11.83 -1.96 7.26
C ALA A 41 -10.29 -1.97 7.23
N GLY A 42 -9.67 -3.15 7.37
CA GLY A 42 -8.23 -3.32 7.23
C GLY A 42 -7.72 -2.98 5.81
N LEU A 43 -8.46 -3.38 4.78
CA LEU A 43 -8.20 -3.04 3.38
C LEU A 43 -8.25 -1.52 3.13
N TRP A 44 -9.31 -0.85 3.58
CA TRP A 44 -9.43 0.61 3.48
C TRP A 44 -8.34 1.33 4.27
N GLY A 45 -7.99 0.82 5.46
CA GLY A 45 -6.87 1.33 6.26
C GLY A 45 -5.55 1.26 5.51
N ALA A 46 -5.24 0.11 4.90
CA ALA A 46 -4.00 -0.08 4.15
C ALA A 46 -3.91 0.85 2.92
N ILE A 47 -5.01 1.05 2.19
CA ILE A 47 -5.04 1.95 1.02
C ILE A 47 -4.85 3.41 1.45
N LEU A 48 -5.61 3.87 2.45
CA LEU A 48 -5.55 5.26 2.90
C LEU A 48 -4.20 5.57 3.52
N LEU A 49 -3.70 4.72 4.43
CA LEU A 49 -2.40 4.92 5.04
C LEU A 49 -1.27 4.84 4.00
N GLY A 50 -1.34 3.90 3.06
CA GLY A 50 -0.34 3.75 2.01
C GLY A 50 -0.25 4.94 1.04
N PHE A 51 -1.30 5.75 0.92
CA PHE A 51 -1.31 6.95 0.08
C PHE A 51 -0.99 8.23 0.85
N PHE A 52 -1.46 8.36 2.10
CA PHE A 52 -1.31 9.59 2.88
C PHE A 52 -0.07 9.61 3.77
N ALA A 53 0.50 8.44 4.11
CA ALA A 53 1.69 8.33 4.95
C ALA A 53 2.98 7.99 4.18
N SER A 54 2.91 7.90 2.84
CA SER A 54 4.03 7.60 1.92
C SER A 54 4.89 8.82 1.58
#